data_AF-D5XCC6-F1
#
_entry.id   AF-D5XCC6-F1
#
_cell.length_a   1.000
_cell.length_b   1.000
_cell.length_c   1.000
_cell.angle_alpha   90.00
_cell.angle_beta   90.00
_cell.angle_gamma   90.00
#
_symmetry.space_group_name_H-M   'P 1'
#
loop_
_entity.id
_entity.type
_entity.pdbx_description
1 polymer ?
#
loop_
_entity_poly.entity_id
_entity_poly.type
_entity_poly.pdbx_seq_one_letter_code
_entity_poly.pdbx_strand_id
1 'polypeptide(L)'
;MSTKPRKRWTPEEKRDIVLHALRQEMTQSELCRHYGIYPSDLARWKTSFLARGLEGLKDNGKSKPPIAPKEYERLLREKTELERVVIDQSIEIQLLKKKSRLNLVGSIKGTWLNEEIKHALICAIDEAAFNKGWSINKACKVIGLNPDRYYAWKRKDDDPIPPSGVPLRVHRLLPEEKEAILKFAEKYPIERHRKLSYLLLREAGIAVSPSSVYRVLLSKQLVQCWIKDQRIWKKKDLKVTGPNQVWRSDITYIDIGAGYGYLIIVLDKFSVASRAI
;
A
#
# COMPACT_ATOMS: atom_id res chain seq x y z
N MET A 1 -17.62 -91.79 8.20
CA MET A 1 -16.81 -90.84 8.98
C MET A 1 -17.75 -89.80 9.59
N SER A 2 -17.97 -89.87 10.90
CA SER A 2 -18.84 -88.92 11.62
C SER A 2 -18.16 -87.55 11.65
N THR A 3 -18.73 -86.55 10.97
CA THR A 3 -18.25 -85.18 10.97
C THR A 3 -18.59 -84.55 12.32
N LYS A 4 -17.59 -84.37 13.19
CA LYS A 4 -17.77 -83.64 14.46
C LYS A 4 -18.39 -82.26 14.16
N PRO A 5 -19.43 -81.84 14.89
CA PRO A 5 -20.07 -80.55 14.66
C PRO A 5 -19.04 -79.42 14.85
N ARG A 6 -18.97 -78.48 13.90
CA ARG A 6 -18.05 -77.34 13.97
C ARG A 6 -18.41 -76.47 15.18
N LYS A 7 -17.46 -76.27 16.09
CA LYS A 7 -17.61 -75.36 17.24
C LYS A 7 -17.94 -73.94 16.75
N ARG A 8 -19.02 -73.36 17.25
CA ARG A 8 -19.37 -71.94 17.00
C ARG A 8 -18.71 -71.08 18.08
N TRP A 9 -18.05 -70.01 17.65
CA TRP A 9 -17.37 -69.06 18.54
C TRP A 9 -18.22 -67.81 18.71
N THR A 10 -18.44 -67.40 19.95
CA THR A 10 -19.10 -66.13 20.25
C THR A 10 -18.17 -64.94 19.96
N PRO A 11 -18.72 -63.72 19.73
CA PRO A 11 -17.90 -62.53 19.48
C PRO A 11 -16.97 -62.18 20.65
N GLU A 12 -17.39 -62.45 21.89
CA GLU A 12 -16.63 -62.20 23.11
C GLU A 12 -15.47 -63.20 23.25
N GLU A 13 -15.71 -64.49 23.00
CA GLU A 13 -14.65 -65.50 22.97
C GLU A 13 -13.62 -65.20 21.87
N LYS A 14 -14.05 -64.75 20.68
CA LYS A 14 -13.14 -64.32 19.61
C LYS A 14 -12.30 -63.12 20.04
N ARG A 15 -12.88 -62.15 20.76
CA ARG A 15 -12.15 -60.98 21.28
C ARG A 15 -11.03 -61.45 22.20
N ASP A 16 -11.36 -62.30 23.15
CA ASP A 16 -10.40 -62.72 24.17
C ASP A 16 -9.23 -63.49 23.55
N ILE A 17 -9.50 -64.30 22.53
CA ILE A 17 -8.47 -65.01 21.75
C ILE A 17 -7.62 -64.03 20.92
N VAL A 18 -8.21 -63.01 20.31
CA VAL A 18 -7.46 -61.98 19.58
C VAL A 18 -6.61 -61.12 20.52
N LEU A 19 -7.13 -60.77 21.70
CA LEU A 19 -6.37 -60.05 22.73
C LEU A 19 -5.19 -60.90 23.23
N HIS A 20 -5.39 -62.20 23.43
CA HIS A 20 -4.32 -63.13 23.79
C HIS A 20 -3.27 -63.25 22.66
N ALA A 21 -3.68 -63.18 21.39
CA ALA A 21 -2.76 -63.14 20.25
C ALA A 21 -1.99 -61.81 20.15
N LEU A 22 -2.58 -60.70 20.60
CA LEU A 22 -1.94 -59.37 20.60
C LEU A 22 -0.96 -59.19 21.75
N ARG A 23 -1.19 -59.87 22.88
CA ARG A 23 -0.26 -59.90 24.02
C ARG A 23 1.05 -60.65 23.73
N GLN A 24 1.11 -61.43 22.64
CA GLN A 24 2.30 -62.18 22.18
C GLN A 24 2.91 -63.16 23.20
N GLU A 25 2.14 -63.60 24.20
CA GLU A 25 2.59 -64.54 25.23
C GLU A 25 2.86 -65.96 24.69
N MET A 26 2.34 -66.29 23.50
CA MET A 26 2.57 -67.55 22.78
C MET A 26 2.69 -67.29 21.28
N THR A 27 3.35 -68.19 20.55
CA THR A 27 3.40 -68.07 19.08
C THR A 27 2.02 -68.32 18.46
N GLN A 28 1.74 -67.71 17.30
CA GLN A 28 0.42 -67.83 16.65
C GLN A 28 0.03 -69.29 16.38
N SER A 29 1.02 -70.15 16.07
CA SER A 29 0.83 -71.58 15.84
C SER A 29 0.47 -72.35 17.11
N GLU A 30 1.07 -72.02 18.25
CA GLU A 30 0.76 -72.63 19.55
C GLU A 30 -0.61 -72.18 20.06
N LEU A 31 -0.94 -70.90 19.88
CA LEU A 31 -2.25 -70.35 20.22
C LEU A 31 -3.37 -71.00 19.40
N CYS A 32 -3.15 -71.18 18.10
CA CYS A 32 -4.07 -71.89 17.21
C CYS A 32 -4.31 -73.34 17.66
N ARG A 33 -3.26 -74.04 18.13
CA ARG A 33 -3.37 -75.41 18.68
C ARG A 33 -4.12 -75.44 20.02
N HIS A 34 -3.83 -74.49 20.92
CA HIS A 34 -4.44 -74.42 22.25
C HIS A 34 -5.96 -74.20 22.17
N TYR A 35 -6.41 -73.30 21.29
CA TYR A 35 -7.83 -72.99 21.13
C TYR A 35 -8.52 -73.81 20.02
N GLY A 36 -7.77 -74.61 19.25
CA GLY A 36 -8.32 -75.43 18.17
C GLY A 36 -8.86 -74.61 16.98
N ILE A 37 -8.17 -73.52 16.63
CA ILE A 37 -8.53 -72.58 15.55
C ILE A 37 -7.49 -72.66 14.43
N TYR A 38 -7.91 -72.46 13.18
CA TYR A 38 -6.98 -72.39 12.05
C TYR A 38 -6.28 -71.01 12.00
N PRO A 39 -4.98 -70.95 11.63
CA PRO A 39 -4.24 -69.68 11.52
C PRO A 39 -4.90 -68.63 10.61
N SER A 40 -5.58 -69.08 9.56
CA SER A 40 -6.33 -68.22 8.64
C SER A 40 -7.54 -67.55 9.32
N ASP A 41 -8.22 -68.26 10.22
CA ASP A 41 -9.33 -67.71 11.00
C ASP A 41 -8.84 -66.69 12.02
N LEU A 42 -7.72 -66.97 12.69
CA LEU A 42 -7.10 -66.04 13.64
C LEU A 42 -6.63 -64.76 12.95
N ALA A 43 -5.98 -64.87 11.79
CA ALA A 43 -5.55 -63.71 11.00
C ALA A 43 -6.76 -62.85 10.59
N ARG A 44 -7.83 -63.49 10.10
CA ARG A 44 -9.08 -62.80 9.75
C ARG A 44 -9.70 -62.09 10.95
N TRP A 45 -9.79 -62.75 12.10
CA TRP A 45 -10.35 -62.15 13.32
C TRP A 45 -9.48 -61.00 13.84
N LYS A 46 -8.16 -61.10 13.76
CA LYS A 46 -7.23 -60.03 14.14
C LYS A 46 -7.44 -58.78 13.26
N THR A 47 -7.52 -58.95 11.94
CA THR A 47 -7.79 -57.85 11.01
C THR A 47 -9.18 -57.23 11.26
N SER A 48 -10.22 -58.05 11.45
CA SER A 48 -11.57 -57.55 11.74
C SER A 48 -11.69 -56.82 13.08
N PHE A 49 -10.98 -57.30 14.11
CA PHE A 49 -11.00 -56.70 15.45
C PHE A 49 -10.25 -55.36 15.49
N LEU A 50 -9.08 -55.27 14.86
CA LEU A 50 -8.33 -54.00 14.79
C LEU A 50 -9.08 -52.92 14.00
N ALA A 51 -9.89 -53.31 13.01
CA ALA A 51 -10.64 -52.37 12.19
C ALA A 51 -11.98 -51.92 12.82
N ARG A 52 -12.68 -52.79 13.57
CA ARG A 52 -14.08 -52.59 13.98
C ARG A 52 -14.39 -52.98 15.44
N GLY A 53 -13.39 -53.33 16.24
CA GLY A 53 -13.58 -53.79 17.63
C GLY A 53 -14.45 -55.05 17.75
N LEU A 54 -15.24 -55.14 18.82
CA LEU A 54 -16.17 -56.26 19.08
C LEU A 54 -17.23 -56.45 17.99
N GLU A 55 -17.62 -55.37 17.30
CA GLU A 55 -18.66 -55.39 16.27
C GLU A 55 -18.17 -56.04 14.98
N GLY A 56 -16.87 -55.96 14.67
CA GLY A 56 -16.24 -56.65 13.53
C GLY A 56 -16.16 -58.17 13.67
N LEU A 57 -16.28 -58.70 14.89
CA LEU A 57 -16.19 -60.16 15.17
C LEU A 57 -17.56 -60.86 15.09
N LYS A 58 -18.65 -60.10 14.98
CA LYS A 58 -20.03 -60.57 14.86
C LYS A 58 -20.38 -61.08 13.45
N ASP A 59 -19.77 -60.53 12.41
CA ASP A 59 -20.19 -60.77 11.02
C ASP A 59 -19.37 -61.85 10.29
N ASN A 60 -20.07 -62.81 9.68
CA ASN A 60 -19.53 -63.77 8.71
C ASN A 60 -20.04 -63.42 7.29
N GLY A 61 -19.38 -62.47 6.62
CA GLY A 61 -19.55 -62.26 5.17
C GLY A 61 -19.76 -60.80 4.75
N LYS A 62 -18.77 -60.27 4.02
CA LYS A 62 -18.80 -59.06 3.16
C LYS A 62 -19.72 -57.90 3.62
N SER A 63 -19.33 -57.20 4.69
CA SER A 63 -19.99 -55.94 5.06
C SER A 63 -19.22 -54.74 4.47
N LYS A 64 -19.92 -53.89 3.70
CA LYS A 64 -19.48 -52.60 3.13
C LYS A 64 -18.80 -51.68 4.18
N PRO A 65 -17.99 -50.68 3.76
CA PRO A 65 -17.34 -49.73 4.67
C PRO A 65 -18.34 -49.03 5.61
N PRO A 66 -17.90 -48.54 6.79
CA PRO A 66 -18.76 -48.08 7.91
C PRO A 66 -19.60 -46.83 7.67
N ILE A 67 -19.46 -46.18 6.51
CA ILE A 67 -20.14 -44.94 6.18
C ILE A 67 -21.15 -45.28 5.09
N ALA A 68 -22.42 -44.88 5.26
CA ALA A 68 -23.40 -45.06 4.20
C ALA A 68 -22.84 -44.45 2.90
N PRO A 69 -22.95 -45.06 1.72
CA PRO A 69 -22.34 -44.52 0.49
C PRO A 69 -22.63 -43.03 0.26
N LYS A 70 -23.83 -42.57 0.66
CA LYS A 70 -24.24 -41.17 0.66
C LYS A 70 -23.45 -40.26 1.62
N GLU A 71 -23.11 -40.74 2.80
CA GLU A 71 -22.32 -40.00 3.79
C GLU A 71 -20.85 -39.90 3.37
N TYR A 72 -20.31 -40.92 2.70
CA TYR A 72 -18.95 -40.88 2.17
C TYR A 72 -18.83 -39.89 1.02
N GLU A 73 -19.80 -39.90 0.11
CA GLU A 73 -19.93 -38.89 -0.95
C GLU A 73 -20.08 -37.48 -0.38
N ARG A 74 -20.85 -37.31 0.70
CA ARG A 74 -20.98 -36.03 1.40
C ARG A 74 -19.65 -35.56 1.99
N LEU A 75 -18.96 -36.43 2.73
CA LEU A 75 -17.66 -36.11 3.33
C LEU A 75 -16.61 -35.78 2.25
N LEU A 76 -16.64 -36.48 1.12
CA LEU A 76 -15.74 -36.19 0.00
C LEU A 76 -16.03 -34.80 -0.58
N ARG A 77 -17.31 -34.44 -0.76
CA ARG A 77 -17.70 -33.08 -1.19
C ARG A 77 -17.22 -32.02 -0.21
N GLU A 78 -17.51 -32.19 1.08
CA GLU A 78 -17.09 -31.27 2.14
C GLU A 78 -15.56 -31.11 2.16
N LYS A 79 -14.81 -32.21 2.03
CA LYS A 79 -13.35 -32.17 1.92
C LYS A 79 -12.88 -31.36 0.72
N THR A 80 -13.45 -31.61 -0.47
CA THR A 80 -13.05 -30.87 -1.68
C THR A 80 -13.41 -29.39 -1.61
N GLU A 81 -14.52 -29.04 -0.96
CA GLU A 81 -14.91 -27.64 -0.73
C GLU A 81 -13.94 -26.95 0.24
N LEU A 82 -13.59 -27.61 1.35
CA LEU A 82 -12.61 -27.08 2.29
C LEU A 82 -11.23 -26.92 1.65
N GLU A 83 -10.78 -27.89 0.87
CA GLU A 83 -9.51 -27.80 0.12
C GLU A 83 -9.50 -26.58 -0.81
N ARG A 84 -10.60 -26.30 -1.51
CA ARG A 84 -10.75 -25.10 -2.35
C ARG A 84 -10.64 -23.81 -1.53
N VAL A 85 -11.33 -23.74 -0.39
CA VAL A 85 -11.29 -22.55 0.49
C VAL A 85 -9.89 -22.31 1.03
N VAL A 86 -9.18 -23.36 1.45
CA VAL A 86 -7.80 -23.26 1.94
C VAL A 86 -6.87 -22.76 0.84
N ILE A 87 -7.00 -23.29 -0.39
CA ILE A 87 -6.23 -22.81 -1.55
C ILE A 87 -6.51 -21.33 -1.79
N ASP A 88 -7.78 -20.93 -1.83
CA ASP A 88 -8.20 -19.53 -1.99
C ASP A 88 -7.56 -18.61 -0.94
N GLN A 89 -7.69 -18.94 0.34
CA GLN A 89 -7.13 -18.15 1.43
C GLN A 89 -5.59 -18.08 1.36
N SER A 90 -4.93 -19.17 0.94
CA SER A 90 -3.47 -19.18 0.77
C SER A 90 -3.01 -18.19 -0.29
N ILE A 91 -3.77 -18.01 -1.36
CA ILE A 91 -3.49 -17.07 -2.45
C ILE A 91 -3.66 -15.64 -1.95
N GLU A 92 -4.76 -15.37 -1.27
CA GLU A 92 -5.06 -14.08 -0.67
C GLU A 92 -3.94 -13.61 0.25
N ILE A 93 -3.51 -14.48 1.18
CA ILE A 93 -2.41 -14.17 2.11
C ILE A 93 -1.11 -13.87 1.37
N GLN A 94 -0.78 -14.62 0.31
CA GLN A 94 0.44 -14.39 -0.46
C GLN A 94 0.40 -13.05 -1.20
N LEU A 95 -0.74 -12.70 -1.81
CA LEU A 95 -0.94 -11.40 -2.44
C LEU A 95 -0.84 -10.24 -1.44
N LEU A 96 -1.50 -10.36 -0.29
CA LEU A 96 -1.45 -9.34 0.76
C LEU A 96 -0.03 -9.19 1.35
N LYS A 97 0.72 -10.29 1.50
CA LYS A 97 2.14 -10.24 1.90
C LYS A 97 2.99 -9.49 0.88
N LYS A 98 2.83 -9.77 -0.43
CA LYS A 98 3.54 -9.05 -1.49
C LYS A 98 3.20 -7.56 -1.49
N LYS A 99 1.93 -7.21 -1.32
CA LYS A 99 1.48 -5.83 -1.18
C LYS A 99 2.09 -5.13 0.05
N SER A 100 2.12 -5.80 1.19
CA SER A 100 2.72 -5.28 2.42
C SER A 100 4.23 -5.04 2.26
N ARG A 101 4.95 -5.90 1.52
CA ARG A 101 6.38 -5.71 1.21
C ARG A 101 6.64 -4.46 0.38
N LEU A 102 5.65 -4.01 -0.39
CA LEU A 102 5.71 -2.76 -1.16
C LEU A 102 5.31 -1.53 -0.32
N ASN A 103 5.13 -1.68 1.00
CA ASN A 103 4.68 -0.64 1.93
C ASN A 103 3.31 -0.02 1.57
N LEU A 104 2.43 -0.80 0.91
CA LEU A 104 1.10 -0.36 0.53
C LEU A 104 0.06 -0.84 1.54
N VAL A 105 -0.64 0.11 2.17
CA VAL A 105 -1.69 -0.16 3.16
C VAL A 105 -3.03 0.33 2.63
N GLY A 106 -4.10 -0.43 2.88
CA GLY A 106 -5.46 -0.03 2.51
C GLY A 106 -5.73 -0.07 1.00
N SER A 107 -6.74 0.68 0.54
CA SER A 107 -7.10 0.71 -0.89
C SER A 107 -6.13 1.59 -1.69
N ILE A 108 -5.75 1.13 -2.88
CA ILE A 108 -4.81 1.80 -3.80
C ILE A 108 -5.58 2.69 -4.80
N LYS A 109 -6.86 2.97 -4.54
CA LYS A 109 -7.66 3.83 -5.40
C LYS A 109 -7.17 5.28 -5.28
N GLY A 110 -6.97 5.93 -6.43
CA GLY A 110 -6.59 7.35 -6.48
C GLY A 110 -5.13 7.67 -6.10
N THR A 111 -4.35 6.71 -5.63
CA THR A 111 -2.93 6.94 -5.31
C THR A 111 -2.06 6.96 -6.56
N TRP A 112 -1.08 7.87 -6.57
CA TRP A 112 0.00 7.87 -7.55
C TRP A 112 1.06 6.86 -7.12
N LEU A 113 1.54 6.05 -8.06
CA LEU A 113 2.51 4.98 -7.82
C LEU A 113 3.68 5.11 -8.77
N ASN A 114 4.87 4.76 -8.28
CA ASN A 114 6.06 4.61 -9.09
C ASN A 114 5.88 3.47 -10.10
N GLU A 115 6.60 3.55 -11.22
CA GLU A 115 6.49 2.54 -12.28
C GLU A 115 6.92 1.15 -11.79
N GLU A 116 7.99 1.07 -11.01
CA GLU A 116 8.47 -0.18 -10.38
C GLU A 116 7.38 -0.86 -9.54
N ILE A 117 6.64 -0.08 -8.76
CA ILE A 117 5.56 -0.59 -7.89
C ILE A 117 4.39 -1.09 -8.73
N LYS A 118 4.07 -0.42 -9.86
CA LYS A 118 3.03 -0.88 -10.78
C LYS A 118 3.40 -2.24 -11.38
N HIS A 119 4.62 -2.37 -11.93
CA HIS A 119 5.07 -3.64 -12.49
C HIS A 119 5.06 -4.76 -11.45
N ALA A 120 5.56 -4.50 -10.23
CA ALA A 120 5.54 -5.49 -9.15
C ALA A 120 4.12 -5.97 -8.81
N LEU A 121 3.13 -5.06 -8.81
CA LEU A 121 1.72 -5.40 -8.61
C LEU A 121 1.14 -6.20 -9.78
N ILE A 122 1.47 -5.84 -11.02
CA ILE A 122 1.03 -6.58 -12.22
C ILE A 122 1.57 -8.01 -12.17
N CYS A 123 2.88 -8.19 -11.93
CA CYS A 123 3.48 -9.51 -11.79
C CYS A 123 2.84 -10.32 -10.66
N ALA A 124 2.54 -9.70 -9.52
CA ALA A 124 1.89 -10.39 -8.41
C ALA A 124 0.47 -10.86 -8.75
N ILE A 125 -0.30 -10.05 -9.48
CA ILE A 125 -1.65 -10.38 -9.96
C ILE A 125 -1.59 -11.50 -11.01
N ASP A 126 -0.66 -11.40 -11.95
CA ASP A 126 -0.48 -12.37 -13.03
C ASP A 126 -0.03 -13.73 -12.48
N GLU A 127 0.88 -13.75 -11.51
CA GLU A 127 1.32 -14.99 -10.84
C GLU A 127 0.17 -15.65 -10.07
N ALA A 128 -0.69 -14.86 -9.42
CA ALA A 128 -1.87 -15.39 -8.73
C ALA A 128 -2.89 -15.98 -9.71
N ALA A 129 -3.08 -15.33 -10.87
CA ALA A 129 -3.99 -15.80 -11.90
C ALA A 129 -3.47 -17.07 -12.59
N PHE A 130 -2.19 -17.09 -12.98
CA PHE A 130 -1.59 -18.18 -13.76
C PHE A 130 -1.33 -19.44 -12.93
N ASN A 131 -0.67 -19.32 -11.77
CA ASN A 131 -0.22 -20.49 -11.02
C ASN A 131 -1.32 -21.12 -10.15
N LYS A 132 -2.34 -20.36 -9.78
CA LYS A 132 -3.27 -20.76 -8.71
C LYS A 132 -4.75 -20.66 -9.11
N GLY A 133 -5.03 -20.40 -10.40
CA GLY A 133 -6.39 -20.44 -10.97
C GLY A 133 -7.33 -19.33 -10.50
N TRP A 134 -6.80 -18.24 -9.96
CA TRP A 134 -7.60 -17.09 -9.54
C TRP A 134 -8.01 -16.21 -10.72
N SER A 135 -9.21 -15.64 -10.64
CA SER A 135 -9.58 -14.58 -11.59
C SER A 135 -8.85 -13.28 -11.26
N ILE A 136 -8.44 -12.54 -12.30
CA ILE A 136 -7.79 -11.24 -12.18
C ILE A 136 -8.65 -10.26 -11.34
N ASN A 137 -9.97 -10.31 -11.52
CA ASN A 137 -10.92 -9.49 -10.75
C ASN A 137 -10.88 -9.79 -9.25
N LYS A 138 -10.79 -11.06 -8.86
CA LYS A 138 -10.68 -11.48 -7.45
C LYS A 138 -9.36 -11.00 -6.85
N ALA A 139 -8.25 -11.16 -7.57
CA ALA A 139 -6.94 -10.67 -7.16
C ALA A 139 -6.90 -9.14 -6.99
N CYS A 140 -7.47 -8.39 -7.95
CA CYS A 140 -7.57 -6.94 -7.89
C CYS A 140 -8.40 -6.47 -6.69
N LYS A 141 -9.50 -7.17 -6.38
CA LYS A 141 -10.36 -6.85 -5.23
C LYS A 141 -9.62 -6.98 -3.90
N VAL A 142 -8.83 -8.06 -3.72
CA VAL A 142 -7.99 -8.27 -2.53
C VAL A 142 -6.94 -7.18 -2.37
N ILE A 143 -6.28 -6.81 -3.47
CA ILE A 143 -5.29 -5.72 -3.47
C ILE A 143 -5.95 -4.35 -3.25
N GLY A 144 -7.23 -4.20 -3.55
CA GLY A 144 -7.95 -2.93 -3.51
C GLY A 144 -7.63 -2.04 -4.71
N LEU A 145 -7.36 -2.65 -5.87
CA LEU A 145 -7.10 -2.03 -7.16
C LEU A 145 -8.34 -2.15 -8.06
N ASN A 146 -8.65 -1.14 -8.86
CA ASN A 146 -9.69 -1.26 -9.89
C ASN A 146 -9.15 -2.14 -11.05
N PRO A 147 -9.85 -3.22 -11.47
CA PRO A 147 -9.47 -4.02 -12.63
C PRO A 147 -9.14 -3.21 -13.88
N ASP A 148 -9.88 -2.13 -14.17
CA ASP A 148 -9.63 -1.27 -15.34
C ASP A 148 -8.23 -0.65 -15.30
N ARG A 149 -7.76 -0.31 -14.09
CA ARG A 149 -6.44 0.28 -13.87
C ARG A 149 -5.35 -0.75 -14.07
N TYR A 150 -5.57 -2.01 -13.67
CA TYR A 150 -4.66 -3.11 -13.97
C TYR A 150 -4.54 -3.32 -15.49
N TYR A 151 -5.65 -3.41 -16.23
CA TYR A 151 -5.60 -3.58 -17.69
C TYR A 151 -5.02 -2.35 -18.40
N ALA A 152 -5.22 -1.14 -17.88
CA ALA A 152 -4.57 0.06 -18.39
C ALA A 152 -3.05 0.03 -18.20
N TRP A 153 -2.55 -0.45 -17.07
CA TRP A 153 -1.12 -0.62 -16.86
C TRP A 153 -0.54 -1.75 -17.71
N LYS A 154 -1.23 -2.88 -17.78
CA LYS A 154 -0.80 -4.03 -18.59
C LYS A 154 -0.67 -3.70 -20.08
N ARG A 155 -1.65 -2.97 -20.64
CA ARG A 155 -1.57 -2.47 -22.03
C ARG A 155 -0.34 -1.60 -22.29
N LYS A 156 0.11 -0.84 -21.29
CA LYS A 156 1.28 0.02 -21.40
C LYS A 156 2.59 -0.79 -21.36
N ASP A 157 2.60 -1.93 -20.68
CA ASP A 157 3.74 -2.86 -20.65
C ASP A 157 3.84 -3.67 -21.94
N ASP A 158 2.69 -4.17 -22.43
CA ASP A 158 2.62 -5.01 -23.65
C ASP A 158 2.86 -4.18 -24.92
N ASP A 159 2.23 -3.01 -25.02
CA ASP A 159 2.44 -2.03 -26.10
C ASP A 159 3.02 -0.75 -25.49
N PRO A 160 4.35 -0.70 -25.27
CA PRO A 160 4.99 0.52 -24.81
C PRO A 160 4.74 1.59 -25.87
N ILE A 161 3.84 2.52 -25.55
CA ILE A 161 3.65 3.73 -26.34
C ILE A 161 5.05 4.34 -26.46
N PRO A 162 5.65 4.38 -27.68
CA PRO A 162 6.97 4.97 -27.86
C PRO A 162 6.87 6.34 -27.21
N PRO A 163 7.81 6.74 -26.32
CA PRO A 163 7.67 7.92 -25.48
C PRO A 163 7.18 9.02 -26.37
N SER A 164 5.88 9.28 -26.30
CA SER A 164 5.20 10.08 -27.31
C SER A 164 5.95 11.36 -27.21
N GLY A 165 6.66 11.77 -28.27
CA GLY A 165 7.38 13.03 -28.29
C GLY A 165 6.31 14.05 -27.97
N VAL A 166 6.21 14.42 -26.68
CA VAL A 166 4.95 14.91 -26.13
C VAL A 166 4.67 16.13 -26.96
N PRO A 167 3.60 16.16 -27.78
CA PRO A 167 3.40 17.27 -28.70
C PRO A 167 3.56 18.51 -27.85
N LEU A 168 4.50 19.39 -28.26
CA LEU A 168 4.89 20.52 -27.44
C LEU A 168 3.59 21.17 -27.00
N ARG A 169 3.31 21.13 -25.68
CA ARG A 169 2.06 21.70 -25.17
C ARG A 169 2.00 23.12 -25.74
N VAL A 170 0.84 23.58 -26.20
CA VAL A 170 0.70 24.87 -26.92
C VAL A 170 1.38 26.05 -26.20
N HIS A 171 1.49 25.98 -24.87
CA HIS A 171 2.14 27.00 -24.02
C HIS A 171 3.54 26.63 -23.51
N ARG A 172 4.17 25.59 -24.06
CA ARG A 172 5.53 25.18 -23.70
C ARG A 172 6.50 26.11 -24.41
N LEU A 173 7.23 26.88 -23.59
CA LEU A 173 8.33 27.71 -24.03
C LEU A 173 9.34 26.92 -24.88
N LEU A 174 9.61 27.43 -26.08
CA LEU A 174 10.69 26.98 -26.94
C LEU A 174 12.05 27.26 -26.29
N PRO A 175 13.12 26.51 -26.64
CA PRO A 175 14.47 26.80 -26.16
C PRO A 175 14.91 28.24 -26.46
N GLU A 176 14.62 28.72 -27.67
CA GLU A 176 14.92 30.08 -28.12
C GLU A 176 14.24 31.16 -27.27
N GLU A 177 12.97 30.95 -26.91
CA GLU A 177 12.22 31.89 -26.05
C GLU A 177 12.82 31.94 -24.64
N LYS A 178 13.33 30.82 -24.13
CA LYS A 178 14.03 30.79 -22.83
C LYS A 178 15.34 31.55 -22.89
N GLU A 179 16.10 31.40 -23.97
CA GLU A 179 17.33 32.15 -24.18
C GLU A 179 17.06 33.64 -24.31
N ALA A 180 15.99 34.04 -25.01
CA ALA A 180 15.56 35.43 -25.09
C ALA A 180 15.23 36.00 -23.70
N ILE A 181 14.51 35.24 -22.85
CA ILE A 181 14.23 35.66 -21.47
C ILE A 181 15.52 35.94 -20.69
N LEU A 182 16.54 35.09 -20.83
CA LEU A 182 17.82 35.25 -20.13
C LEU A 182 18.59 36.47 -20.64
N LYS A 183 18.69 36.65 -21.96
CA LYS A 183 19.31 37.83 -22.58
C LYS A 183 18.64 39.13 -22.11
N PHE A 184 17.31 39.15 -22.01
CA PHE A 184 16.58 40.32 -21.53
C PHE A 184 16.77 40.57 -20.04
N ALA A 185 16.90 39.52 -19.23
CA ALA A 185 17.19 39.65 -17.80
C ALA A 185 18.60 40.23 -17.56
N GLU A 186 19.58 39.88 -18.40
CA GLU A 186 20.93 40.46 -18.39
C GLU A 186 20.93 41.91 -18.89
N LYS A 187 20.17 42.20 -19.96
CA LYS A 187 20.04 43.56 -20.52
C LYS A 187 19.36 44.53 -19.55
N TYR A 188 18.40 44.05 -18.76
CA TYR A 188 17.64 44.86 -17.80
C TYR A 188 17.71 44.30 -16.37
N PRO A 189 18.86 44.45 -15.65
CA PRO A 189 19.07 43.88 -14.32
C PRO A 189 18.19 44.41 -13.18
N ILE A 190 17.40 45.45 -13.43
CA ILE A 190 16.48 46.07 -12.45
C ILE A 190 15.04 45.61 -12.67
N GLU A 191 14.73 45.13 -13.88
CA GLU A 191 13.36 44.84 -14.28
C GLU A 191 12.95 43.44 -13.85
N ARG A 192 11.76 43.33 -13.24
CA ARG A 192 11.23 42.04 -12.76
C ARG A 192 10.54 41.26 -13.85
N HIS A 193 10.34 39.96 -13.61
CA HIS A 193 9.64 39.04 -14.51
C HIS A 193 8.32 39.58 -15.12
N ARG A 194 7.52 40.35 -14.36
CA ARG A 194 6.30 40.98 -14.89
C ARG A 194 6.61 42.03 -15.96
N LYS A 195 7.53 42.95 -15.68
CA LYS A 195 7.91 43.99 -16.64
C LYS A 195 8.74 43.43 -17.80
N LEU A 196 9.62 42.46 -17.53
CA LEU A 196 10.34 41.70 -18.54
C LEU A 196 9.39 41.00 -19.53
N SER A 197 8.25 40.45 -19.08
CA SER A 197 7.27 39.85 -20.01
C SER A 197 6.69 40.86 -21.01
N TYR A 198 6.40 42.09 -20.57
CA TYR A 198 5.95 43.16 -21.45
C TYR A 198 7.05 43.66 -22.38
N LEU A 199 8.30 43.73 -21.88
CA LEU A 199 9.46 44.11 -22.69
C LEU A 199 9.76 43.06 -23.77
N LEU A 200 9.65 41.77 -23.45
CA LEU A 200 9.79 40.67 -24.42
C LEU A 200 8.73 40.75 -25.51
N LEU A 201 7.48 41.04 -25.16
CA LEU A 201 6.42 41.24 -26.13
C LEU A 201 6.68 42.47 -27.02
N ARG A 202 7.15 43.57 -26.44
CA ARG A 202 7.35 44.85 -27.14
C ARG A 202 8.59 44.87 -28.03
N GLU A 203 9.72 44.36 -27.55
CA GLU A 203 11.01 44.44 -28.24
C GLU A 203 11.31 43.19 -29.08
N ALA A 204 10.94 42.00 -28.60
CA ALA A 204 11.26 40.74 -29.26
C ALA A 204 10.04 40.07 -29.93
N GLY A 205 8.82 40.61 -29.73
CA GLY A 205 7.59 40.02 -30.25
C GLY A 205 7.20 38.69 -29.59
N ILE A 206 7.84 38.32 -28.48
CA ILE A 206 7.66 37.02 -27.81
C ILE A 206 6.59 37.13 -26.73
N ALA A 207 5.45 36.48 -26.93
CA ALA A 207 4.32 36.50 -26.00
C ALA A 207 4.43 35.41 -24.93
N VAL A 208 4.95 35.78 -23.76
CA VAL A 208 5.16 34.83 -22.63
C VAL A 208 4.48 35.33 -21.37
N SER A 209 3.84 34.43 -20.62
CA SER A 209 3.22 34.79 -19.34
C SER A 209 4.26 35.26 -18.30
N PRO A 210 3.94 36.24 -17.44
CA PRO A 210 4.82 36.66 -16.35
C PRO A 210 5.30 35.50 -15.46
N SER A 211 4.43 34.51 -15.22
CA SER A 211 4.74 33.33 -14.42
C SER A 211 5.73 32.40 -15.11
N SER A 212 5.65 32.28 -16.44
CA SER A 212 6.61 31.50 -17.22
C SER A 212 8.01 32.14 -17.19
N VAL A 213 8.09 33.47 -17.34
CA VAL A 213 9.34 34.25 -17.17
C VAL A 213 9.91 34.03 -15.77
N TYR A 214 9.08 34.15 -14.73
CA TYR A 214 9.50 33.90 -13.34
C TYR A 214 10.08 32.49 -13.15
N ARG A 215 9.43 31.45 -13.66
CA ARG A 215 9.92 30.06 -13.55
C ARG A 215 11.27 29.86 -14.23
N VAL A 216 11.46 30.47 -15.41
CA VAL A 216 12.75 30.42 -16.13
C VAL A 216 13.84 31.10 -15.29
N LEU A 217 13.59 32.32 -14.81
CA LEU A 217 14.56 33.03 -13.95
C LEU A 217 14.83 32.28 -12.64
N LEU A 218 13.81 31.67 -12.03
CA LEU A 218 13.94 30.88 -10.81
C LEU A 218 14.82 29.65 -11.04
N SER A 219 14.64 28.95 -12.16
CA SER A 219 15.47 27.79 -12.52
C SER A 219 16.95 28.13 -12.70
N LYS A 220 17.26 29.38 -13.03
CA LYS A 220 18.62 29.90 -13.19
C LYS A 220 19.10 30.75 -12.01
N GLN A 221 18.32 30.81 -10.92
CA GLN A 221 18.61 31.62 -9.73
C GLN A 221 18.80 33.13 -10.02
N LEU A 222 18.21 33.64 -11.11
CA LEU A 222 18.26 35.05 -11.53
C LEU A 222 17.03 35.84 -11.07
N VAL A 223 16.30 35.35 -10.06
CA VAL A 223 15.15 36.06 -9.51
C VAL A 223 15.67 37.21 -8.66
N GLN A 224 15.49 38.43 -9.16
CA GLN A 224 15.79 39.63 -8.38
C GLN A 224 14.99 39.66 -7.08
N CYS A 225 15.69 39.81 -5.98
CA CYS A 225 15.09 40.13 -4.69
C CYS A 225 14.70 41.62 -4.66
N TRP A 226 13.77 41.98 -3.78
CA TRP A 226 13.44 43.39 -3.54
C TRP A 226 14.69 44.15 -3.07
N ILE A 227 15.30 44.95 -3.94
CA ILE A 227 16.23 45.98 -3.50
C ILE A 227 15.37 47.06 -2.83
N LYS A 228 15.38 47.12 -1.50
CA LYS A 228 14.84 48.27 -0.78
C LYS A 228 15.70 49.46 -1.20
N ASP A 229 15.11 50.40 -1.93
CA ASP A 229 15.73 51.70 -2.18
C ASP A 229 16.08 52.29 -0.82
N GLN A 230 17.37 52.23 -0.45
CA GLN A 230 17.85 52.88 0.75
C GLN A 230 17.91 54.37 0.43
N ARG A 231 16.74 55.02 0.38
CA ARG A 231 16.67 56.48 0.48
C ARG A 231 17.18 56.84 1.85
N ILE A 232 18.49 57.01 1.96
CA ILE A 232 19.15 57.60 3.11
C ILE A 232 18.72 59.05 3.11
N TRP A 233 17.62 59.35 3.80
CA TRP A 233 17.28 60.72 4.15
C TRP A 233 18.42 61.23 5.02
N LYS A 234 19.35 62.00 4.44
CA LYS A 234 20.34 62.72 5.22
C LYS A 234 19.56 63.66 6.15
N LYS A 235 19.41 63.28 7.42
CA LYS A 235 18.85 64.16 8.44
C LYS A 235 19.76 65.39 8.50
N LYS A 236 19.25 66.55 8.11
CA LYS A 236 19.93 67.82 8.39
C LYS A 236 19.81 68.04 9.89
N ASP A 237 20.90 67.87 10.63
CA ASP A 237 20.93 68.24 12.04
C ASP A 237 20.86 69.76 12.17
N LEU A 238 19.65 70.26 12.36
CA LEU A 238 19.41 71.67 12.68
C LEU A 238 19.97 71.94 14.09
N LYS A 239 20.99 72.80 14.17
CA LYS A 239 21.52 73.33 15.44
C LYS A 239 20.49 74.28 16.04
N VAL A 240 20.15 74.08 17.30
CA VAL A 240 19.19 74.90 18.04
C VAL A 240 19.97 75.74 19.05
N THR A 241 19.81 77.06 19.01
CA THR A 241 20.54 78.00 19.88
C THR A 241 19.67 78.64 20.97
N GLY A 242 18.35 78.54 20.86
CA GLY A 242 17.41 79.07 21.85
C GLY A 242 16.02 78.43 21.77
N PRO A 243 15.12 78.75 22.71
CA PRO A 243 13.77 78.20 22.75
C PRO A 243 12.93 78.63 21.54
N ASN A 244 11.92 77.84 21.19
CA ASN A 244 10.95 78.04 20.12
C ASN A 244 11.51 78.12 18.68
N GLN A 245 12.69 77.54 18.43
CA GLN A 245 13.30 77.56 17.09
C GLN A 245 13.00 76.30 16.26
N VAL A 246 12.96 75.12 16.90
CA VAL A 246 12.71 73.85 16.22
C VAL A 246 11.77 73.02 17.06
N TRP A 247 10.60 72.71 16.50
CA TRP A 247 9.62 71.86 17.15
C TRP A 247 9.67 70.45 16.58
N ARG A 248 9.56 69.46 17.46
CA ARG A 248 9.39 68.06 17.10
C ARG A 248 7.97 67.65 17.45
N SER A 249 7.26 67.12 16.47
CA SER A 249 5.97 66.48 16.69
C SER A 249 6.09 64.96 16.59
N ASP A 250 5.33 64.25 17.41
CA ASP A 250 5.12 62.81 17.30
C ASP A 250 3.63 62.52 17.47
N ILE A 251 3.14 61.51 16.75
CA ILE A 251 1.74 61.08 16.81
C ILE A 251 1.73 59.62 17.21
N THR A 252 1.14 59.33 18.37
CA THR A 252 0.97 57.98 18.88
C THR A 252 -0.52 57.64 18.93
N TYR A 253 -0.87 56.46 18.43
CA TYR A 253 -2.22 55.91 18.52
C TYR A 253 -2.35 55.19 19.86
N ILE A 254 -3.34 55.59 20.65
CA ILE A 254 -3.62 54.99 21.96
C ILE A 254 -4.98 54.31 21.90
N ASP A 255 -5.02 53.03 22.26
CA ASP A 255 -6.27 52.30 22.39
C ASP A 255 -7.01 52.75 23.66
N ILE A 256 -8.25 53.21 23.49
CA ILE A 256 -9.12 53.67 24.58
C ILE A 256 -10.31 52.70 24.81
N GLY A 257 -10.22 51.48 24.30
CA GLY A 257 -11.21 50.41 24.47
C GLY A 257 -12.43 50.52 23.54
N ALA A 258 -12.96 51.73 23.32
CA ALA A 258 -14.05 52.01 22.37
C ALA A 258 -13.56 52.43 20.98
N GLY A 259 -12.24 52.52 20.77
CA GLY A 259 -11.61 52.97 19.53
C GLY A 259 -10.16 53.41 19.76
N TYR A 260 -9.58 54.10 18.78
CA TYR A 260 -8.23 54.68 18.89
C TYR A 260 -8.29 56.19 19.05
N GLY A 261 -7.64 56.70 20.10
CA GLY A 261 -7.35 58.12 20.26
C GLY A 261 -6.01 58.49 19.62
N TYR A 262 -5.90 59.73 19.14
CA TYR A 262 -4.66 60.30 18.62
C TYR A 262 -4.01 61.16 19.71
N LEU A 263 -2.86 60.73 20.23
CA LEU A 263 -2.02 61.58 21.06
C LEU A 263 -1.02 62.29 20.16
N ILE A 264 -1.18 63.61 20.02
CA ILE A 264 -0.26 64.46 19.28
C ILE A 264 0.57 65.24 20.30
N ILE A 265 1.87 64.97 20.32
CA ILE A 265 2.81 65.67 21.20
C ILE A 265 3.61 66.63 20.34
N VAL A 266 3.72 67.90 20.76
CA VAL A 266 4.60 68.90 20.16
C VAL A 266 5.56 69.38 21.23
N LEU A 267 6.86 69.16 21.01
CA LEU A 267 7.91 69.54 21.94
C LEU A 267 8.90 70.48 21.28
N ASP A 268 9.32 71.50 22.02
CA ASP A 268 10.45 72.33 21.63
C ASP A 268 11.77 71.55 21.82
N LYS A 269 12.56 71.45 20.75
CA LYS A 269 13.82 70.69 20.74
C LYS A 269 14.84 71.28 21.72
N PHE A 270 14.81 72.59 21.97
CA PHE A 270 15.71 73.25 22.92
C PHE A 270 15.49 72.78 24.36
N SER A 271 14.23 72.68 24.80
CA SER A 271 13.86 72.27 26.16
C SER A 271 14.24 70.83 26.51
N VAL A 272 14.37 69.96 25.51
CA VAL A 272 14.80 68.57 25.67
C VAL A 272 16.33 68.48 25.71
N ALA A 273 17.03 69.31 24.92
CA ALA A 273 18.49 69.33 24.88
C ALA A 273 19.12 69.89 26.18
N SER A 274 18.47 70.86 26.83
CA SER A 274 18.96 71.49 28.07
C SER A 274 18.82 70.62 29.33
N ARG A 275 18.11 69.48 29.25
CA ARG A 275 17.90 68.53 30.36
C ARG A 275 18.87 67.33 30.33
N ALA A 276 19.67 67.19 29.28
CA ALA A 276 20.57 66.06 29.07
C ALA A 276 22.04 66.35 29.42
N ILE A 277 22.29 67.45 30.16
CA ILE A 277 23.57 67.86 30.75
C ILE A 277 23.35 67.92 32.26
#